data_AF-A0A852UY60-F1
#
_entry.id   AF-A0A852UY60-F1
#
_cell.length_a   1.000
_cell.length_b   1.000
_cell.length_c   1.000
_cell.angle_alpha   90.00
_cell.angle_beta   90.00
_cell.angle_gamma   90.00
#
_symmetry.space_group_name_H-M   'P 1'
#
loop_
_entity.id
_entity.type
_entity.pdbx_description
1 polymer ?
#
loop_
_entity_poly.entity_id
_entity_poly.type
_entity_poly.pdbx_seq_one_letter_code
_entity_poly.pdbx_strand_id
1 'polypeptide(L)'
;MGYELRVERPAPLAFAELATVLGQAGFEFRGSQETGEVMARHADGLHAVAVWNGGLSGAPGSDWHVAQLARVSTLLNASLVGEDGETYAIREGRLEQLNGSASYEFGKVDEILAAGPAAWSR
;
A
#
# COMPACT_ATOMS: atom_id res chain seq x y z
N MET A 1 15.13 11.10 2.73
CA MET A 1 13.79 11.71 2.78
C MET A 1 12.85 10.56 2.48
N GLY A 2 12.15 10.08 3.50
CA GLY A 2 11.20 8.98 3.34
C GLY A 2 9.88 9.58 2.91
N TYR A 3 9.38 9.15 1.76
CA TYR A 3 8.08 9.55 1.25
C TYR A 3 7.01 8.69 1.95
N GLU A 4 5.94 9.30 2.46
CA GLU A 4 4.84 8.59 3.13
C GLU A 4 3.57 8.52 2.25
N LEU A 5 2.93 7.37 2.26
CA LEU A 5 1.61 7.15 1.70
C LEU A 5 0.62 6.79 2.81
N ARG A 6 -0.55 7.41 2.80
CA ARG A 6 -1.62 7.20 3.78
C ARG A 6 -2.83 6.58 3.12
N VAL A 7 -3.42 5.57 3.77
CA VAL A 7 -4.68 4.97 3.34
C VAL A 7 -5.81 5.71 4.04
N GLU A 8 -6.50 6.56 3.29
CA GLU A 8 -7.56 7.43 3.78
C GLU A 8 -8.94 6.90 3.39
N ARG A 9 -9.85 6.88 4.37
CA ARG A 9 -11.23 6.44 4.18
C ARG A 9 -12.19 7.39 4.90
N PRO A 10 -13.36 7.71 4.31
CA PRO A 10 -14.35 8.57 4.95
C PRO A 10 -14.96 7.95 6.22
N ALA A 11 -15.04 6.61 6.28
CA ALA A 11 -15.47 5.88 7.47
C ALA A 11 -14.26 5.33 8.24
N PRO A 12 -14.25 5.37 9.58
CA PRO A 12 -13.15 4.83 10.37
C PRO A 12 -12.93 3.35 10.07
N LEU A 13 -11.66 2.94 9.95
CA LEU A 13 -11.27 1.55 9.74
C LEU A 13 -11.17 0.83 11.08
N ALA A 14 -11.93 -0.25 11.26
CA ALA A 14 -11.82 -1.09 12.44
C ALA A 14 -10.67 -2.10 12.26
N PHE A 15 -9.93 -2.37 13.33
CA PHE A 15 -8.83 -3.34 13.30
C PHE A 15 -9.29 -4.74 12.85
N ALA A 16 -10.43 -5.21 13.35
CA ALA A 16 -10.96 -6.53 12.98
C ALA A 16 -11.30 -6.63 11.49
N GLU A 17 -11.80 -5.54 10.90
CA GLU A 17 -12.06 -5.43 9.46
C GLU A 17 -10.74 -5.51 8.68
N LEU A 18 -9.75 -4.71 9.08
CA LEU A 18 -8.40 -4.71 8.48
C LEU A 18 -7.78 -6.11 8.51
N ALA A 19 -7.73 -6.75 9.68
CA ALA A 19 -7.11 -8.06 9.84
C ALA A 19 -7.81 -9.13 8.99
N THR A 20 -9.14 -9.07 8.89
CA THR A 20 -9.93 -10.00 8.09
C THR A 20 -9.67 -9.82 6.60
N VAL A 21 -9.83 -8.59 6.09
CA VAL A 21 -9.71 -8.29 4.65
C VAL A 21 -8.28 -8.54 4.17
N LEU A 22 -7.28 -8.08 4.93
CA LEU A 22 -5.87 -8.24 4.55
C LEU A 22 -5.40 -9.68 4.67
N GLY A 23 -5.84 -10.41 5.71
CA GLY A 23 -5.54 -11.83 5.87
C GLY A 23 -6.09 -12.68 4.72
N GLN A 24 -7.32 -12.41 4.26
CA GLN A 24 -7.89 -13.09 3.08
C GLN A 24 -7.14 -12.78 1.79
N ALA A 25 -6.52 -11.60 1.70
CA ALA A 25 -5.69 -11.20 0.56
C ALA A 25 -4.23 -11.68 0.64
N GLY A 26 -3.87 -12.44 1.69
CA GLY A 26 -2.54 -13.02 1.87
C GLY A 26 -1.50 -12.10 2.51
N PHE A 27 -1.93 -10.97 3.07
CA PHE A 27 -1.06 -10.14 3.92
C PHE A 27 -1.02 -10.72 5.34
N GLU A 28 0.11 -10.52 6.00
CA GLU A 28 0.28 -10.90 7.40
C GLU A 28 0.27 -9.64 8.27
N PHE A 29 -0.47 -9.66 9.37
CA PHE A 29 -0.42 -8.61 10.36
C PHE A 29 0.48 -9.02 11.53
N ARG A 30 1.39 -8.12 11.94
CA ARG A 30 2.27 -8.32 13.10
C ARG A 30 2.07 -7.17 14.09
N GLY A 31 1.70 -7.49 15.33
CA GLY A 31 1.52 -6.49 16.38
C GLY A 31 0.20 -6.68 17.13
N SER A 32 -0.33 -5.58 17.64
CA SER A 32 -1.58 -5.50 18.40
C SER A 32 -2.65 -4.68 17.67
N GLN A 33 -3.83 -4.61 18.26
CA GLN A 33 -4.92 -3.75 17.78
C GLN A 33 -4.58 -2.25 17.83
N GLU A 34 -3.64 -1.84 18.69
CA GLU A 34 -3.25 -0.43 18.85
C GLU A 34 -2.13 -0.06 17.89
N THR A 35 -1.14 -0.93 17.74
CA THR A 35 0.02 -0.71 16.87
C THR A 35 0.46 -2.00 16.18
N GLY A 36 0.82 -1.91 14.91
CA GLY A 36 1.37 -3.07 14.20
C GLY A 36 1.80 -2.77 12.78
N GLU A 37 2.17 -3.82 12.07
CA GLU A 37 2.72 -3.78 10.73
C GLU A 37 1.95 -4.73 9.82
N VAL A 38 1.65 -4.26 8.62
CA VAL A 38 1.14 -5.08 7.52
C VAL A 38 2.34 -5.53 6.70
N MET A 39 2.46 -6.84 6.55
CA MET A 39 3.53 -7.51 5.85
C MET A 39 3.01 -8.13 4.56
N ALA A 40 3.78 -8.02 3.49
CA ALA A 40 3.55 -8.75 2.25
C ALA A 40 4.71 -9.74 2.01
N ARG A 41 4.34 -10.95 1.56
CA ARG A 41 5.32 -11.97 1.18
C ARG A 41 5.75 -11.77 -0.27
N HIS A 42 7.06 -11.84 -0.52
CA HIS A 42 7.63 -11.95 -1.86
C HIS A 42 8.79 -12.94 -1.81
N ALA A 43 8.78 -13.92 -2.72
CA ALA A 43 9.65 -15.10 -2.64
C ALA A 43 9.62 -15.71 -1.22
N ASP A 44 10.79 -15.90 -0.60
CA ASP A 44 10.94 -16.45 0.75
C ASP A 44 10.93 -15.37 1.85
N GLY A 45 10.74 -14.10 1.50
CA GLY A 45 10.83 -12.94 2.39
C GLY A 45 9.47 -12.36 2.80
N LEU A 46 9.42 -11.79 4.01
CA LEU A 46 8.34 -10.92 4.46
C LEU A 46 8.83 -9.48 4.53
N HIS A 47 8.08 -8.57 3.92
CA HIS A 47 8.42 -7.16 3.82
C HIS A 47 7.31 -6.31 4.44
N ALA A 48 7.67 -5.41 5.35
CA ALA A 48 6.72 -4.45 5.90
C ALA A 48 6.33 -3.46 4.79
N VAL A 49 5.03 -3.31 4.57
CA VAL A 49 4.49 -2.40 3.53
C VAL A 49 3.68 -1.27 4.13
N ALA A 50 3.09 -1.46 5.31
CA ALA A 50 2.35 -0.43 6.02
C ALA A 50 2.46 -0.61 7.55
N VAL A 51 2.27 0.47 8.28
CA VAL A 51 2.19 0.56 9.72
C VAL A 51 0.76 0.95 10.10
N TRP A 52 0.23 0.24 11.08
CA TRP A 52 -1.04 0.51 11.74
C TRP A 52 -0.80 1.24 13.07
N ASN A 53 -1.45 2.38 13.24
CA ASN A 53 -1.47 3.13 14.51
C ASN A 53 -2.73 4.02 14.58
N GLY A 54 -3.91 3.40 14.58
CA GLY A 54 -5.21 4.09 14.45
C GLY A 54 -5.53 4.59 13.04
N GLY A 55 -4.54 4.57 12.15
CA GLY A 55 -4.65 4.69 10.70
C GLY A 55 -3.59 3.81 10.04
N LEU A 56 -3.64 3.70 8.72
CA LEU A 56 -2.71 2.86 7.96
C LEU A 56 -1.88 3.73 7.03
N SER A 57 -0.56 3.77 7.24
CA SER A 57 0.39 4.49 6.39
C SER A 57 1.60 3.63 6.06
N GLY A 58 2.34 3.96 5.02
CA GLY A 58 3.56 3.24 4.64
C GLY A 58 4.58 4.17 4.03
N ALA A 59 5.86 3.83 4.19
CA ALA A 59 6.97 4.59 3.61
C ALA A 59 7.58 3.77 2.45
N PRO A 60 7.04 3.86 1.23
CA PRO A 60 7.53 3.05 0.12
C PRO A 60 8.98 3.40 -0.25
N GLY A 61 9.80 2.37 -0.37
CA GLY A 61 11.17 2.47 -0.92
C GLY A 61 11.31 1.97 -2.35
N SER A 62 10.21 1.52 -2.96
CA SER A 62 10.18 0.98 -4.33
C SER A 62 8.76 0.97 -4.90
N ASP A 63 8.65 0.81 -6.22
CA ASP A 63 7.37 0.64 -6.92
C ASP A 63 6.57 -0.54 -6.36
N TRP A 64 7.26 -1.59 -5.92
CA TRP A 64 6.64 -2.74 -5.26
C TRP A 64 5.93 -2.35 -3.96
N HIS A 65 6.53 -1.52 -3.12
CA HIS A 65 5.86 -1.03 -1.91
C HIS A 65 4.64 -0.17 -2.25
N VAL A 66 4.75 0.70 -3.26
CA VAL A 66 3.61 1.51 -3.74
C VAL A 66 2.48 0.60 -4.26
N ALA A 67 2.81 -0.42 -5.05
CA ALA A 67 1.85 -1.38 -5.57
C ALA A 67 1.14 -2.15 -4.44
N GLN A 68 1.86 -2.57 -3.41
CA GLN A 68 1.26 -3.26 -2.25
C GLN A 68 0.32 -2.33 -1.48
N LEU A 69 0.71 -1.09 -1.23
CA LEU A 69 -0.13 -0.09 -0.58
C LEU A 69 -1.38 0.25 -1.41
N ALA A 70 -1.26 0.35 -2.73
CA ALA A 70 -2.40 0.56 -3.63
C ALA A 70 -3.37 -0.64 -3.65
N ARG A 71 -2.86 -1.87 -3.51
CA ARG A 71 -3.70 -3.06 -3.31
C ARG A 71 -4.41 -3.02 -1.98
N VAL A 72 -3.70 -2.68 -0.90
CA VAL A 72 -4.27 -2.53 0.44
C VAL A 72 -5.38 -1.48 0.45
N SER A 73 -5.16 -0.30 -0.13
CA SER A 73 -6.20 0.73 -0.20
C SER A 73 -7.42 0.27 -1.01
N THR A 74 -7.21 -0.38 -2.16
CA THR A 74 -8.29 -0.94 -2.99
C THR A 74 -9.11 -1.98 -2.22
N LEU A 75 -8.46 -2.89 -1.50
CA LEU A 75 -9.12 -3.93 -0.71
C LEU A 75 -9.96 -3.35 0.43
N LEU A 76 -9.51 -2.25 1.02
CA LEU A 76 -10.18 -1.55 2.12
C LEU A 76 -11.21 -0.51 1.64
N ASN A 77 -11.44 -0.42 0.33
CA ASN A 77 -12.26 0.60 -0.32
C ASN A 77 -11.89 2.02 0.15
N ALA A 78 -10.58 2.29 0.14
CA ALA A 78 -9.95 3.50 0.62
C ALA A 78 -9.09 4.14 -0.48
N SER A 79 -8.74 5.40 -0.31
CA SER A 79 -7.82 6.13 -1.18
C SER A 79 -6.39 6.01 -0.67
N LEU A 80 -5.42 5.80 -1.55
CA LEU A 80 -4.01 5.94 -1.21
C LEU A 80 -3.55 7.35 -1.56
N VAL A 81 -3.11 8.12 -0.57
CA VAL A 81 -2.81 9.54 -0.70
C VAL A 81 -1.36 9.81 -0.27
N GLY A 82 -0.64 10.55 -1.10
CA GLY A 82 0.71 11.01 -0.80
C GLY A 82 0.77 12.23 0.11
N GLU A 83 1.98 12.61 0.47
CA GLU A 83 2.24 13.83 1.26
C GLU A 83 1.83 15.11 0.52
N ASP A 84 1.96 15.13 -0.81
CA ASP A 84 1.66 16.29 -1.66
C ASP A 84 0.20 16.30 -2.17
N GLY A 85 -0.64 15.36 -1.71
CA GLY A 85 -2.06 15.24 -2.07
C GLY A 85 -2.31 14.52 -3.41
N GLU A 86 -1.27 14.01 -4.04
CA GLU A 86 -1.41 13.04 -5.13
C GLU A 86 -2.04 11.74 -4.62
N THR A 87 -2.76 11.06 -5.51
CA THR A 87 -3.42 9.80 -5.17
C THR A 87 -2.90 8.67 -6.02
N TYR A 88 -2.89 7.46 -5.48
CA TYR A 88 -2.43 6.28 -6.17
C TYR A 88 -3.56 5.29 -6.31
N ALA A 89 -3.74 4.78 -7.52
CA ALA A 89 -4.84 3.89 -7.82
C ALA A 89 -4.38 2.78 -8.78
N ILE A 90 -5.08 1.66 -8.72
CA ILE A 90 -4.96 0.59 -9.70
C ILE A 90 -6.10 0.74 -10.69
N ARG A 91 -5.80 1.05 -11.95
CA ARG A 91 -6.80 1.16 -13.03
C ARG A 91 -6.37 0.26 -14.17
N GLU A 92 -7.29 -0.57 -14.64
CA GLU A 92 -7.04 -1.52 -15.72
C GLU A 92 -5.79 -2.41 -15.47
N GLY A 93 -5.54 -2.75 -14.20
CA GLY A 93 -4.40 -3.56 -13.77
C GLY A 93 -3.05 -2.82 -13.73
N ARG A 94 -3.05 -1.50 -13.91
CA ARG A 94 -1.87 -0.64 -13.89
C ARG A 94 -1.85 0.23 -12.65
N LEU A 95 -0.67 0.44 -12.10
CA LEU A 95 -0.46 1.36 -10.99
C LEU A 95 -0.25 2.77 -11.56
N GLU A 96 -1.08 3.70 -11.14
CA GLU A 96 -1.01 5.10 -11.54
C GLU A 96 -0.98 6.02 -10.32
N GLN A 97 -0.16 7.07 -10.42
CA GLN A 97 -0.27 8.27 -9.58
C GLN A 97 -1.10 9.31 -10.32
N LEU A 98 -2.03 9.94 -9.61
CA LEU A 98 -2.92 10.98 -10.10
C LEU A 98 -2.61 12.26 -9.32
N ASN A 99 -2.23 13.32 -10.04
CA ASN A 99 -2.00 14.64 -9.48
C ASN A 99 -2.83 15.67 -10.27
N GLY A 100 -4.02 15.96 -9.76
CA GLY A 100 -5.01 16.79 -10.45
C GLY A 100 -5.43 16.16 -11.79
N SER A 101 -5.09 16.83 -12.89
CA SER A 101 -5.38 16.37 -14.26
C SER A 101 -4.26 15.53 -14.88
N ALA A 102 -3.10 15.44 -14.23
CA ALA A 102 -1.98 14.63 -14.69
C ALA A 102 -2.06 13.23 -14.09
N SER A 103 -1.80 12.21 -14.91
CA SER A 103 -1.55 10.84 -14.45
C SER A 103 -0.15 10.40 -14.86
N TYR A 104 0.52 9.69 -13.95
CA TYR A 104 1.80 9.04 -14.18
C TYR A 104 1.63 7.54 -13.96
N GLU A 105 1.95 6.75 -14.98
CA GLU A 105 1.86 5.30 -14.94
C GLU A 105 3.21 4.70 -14.51
N PHE A 106 3.21 3.89 -13.46
CA PHE A 106 4.39 3.11 -13.03
C PHE A 106 4.56 1.83 -13.86
N GLY A 107 3.45 1.22 -14.27
CA GLY A 107 3.42 -0.03 -15.03
C GLY A 107 2.32 -0.97 -14.58
N LYS A 108 2.33 -2.21 -15.08
CA LYS A 108 1.36 -3.23 -14.66
C LYS A 108 1.66 -3.72 -13.25
N VAL A 109 0.62 -3.85 -12.44
CA VAL A 109 0.74 -4.30 -11.05
C VAL A 109 1.36 -5.69 -10.98
N ASP A 110 0.96 -6.62 -11.85
CA ASP A 110 1.51 -7.98 -11.87
C ASP A 110 3.02 -8.01 -12.14
N GLU A 111 3.49 -7.19 -13.09
CA GLU A 111 4.90 -7.07 -13.44
C GLU A 111 5.71 -6.45 -12.29
N ILE A 112 5.18 -5.40 -11.65
CA ILE A 112 5.80 -4.75 -10.49
C ILE A 112 5.90 -5.72 -9.30
N LEU A 113 4.82 -6.46 -9.01
CA LEU A 113 4.78 -7.43 -7.92
C LEU A 113 5.73 -8.60 -8.16
N ALA A 114 5.83 -9.07 -9.41
CA ALA A 114 6.77 -10.13 -9.79
C ALA A 114 8.23 -9.68 -9.61
N ALA A 115 8.56 -8.44 -9.98
CA ALA A 115 9.90 -7.87 -9.84
C ALA A 115 10.39 -7.78 -8.38
N GLY A 116 9.47 -7.64 -7.42
CA GLY A 116 9.79 -7.62 -6.00
C GLY A 116 10.29 -6.27 -5.46
N PRO A 117 10.73 -6.22 -4.19
CA PRO A 117 11.08 -4.98 -3.49
C PRO A 117 12.45 -4.41 -3.90
N ALA A 118 12.68 -4.26 -5.21
CA ALA A 118 13.88 -3.60 -5.75
C ALA A 118 13.83 -2.11 -5.40
N ALA A 119 14.70 -1.68 -4.48
CA ALA A 119 14.77 -0.30 -4.05
C ALA A 119 15.02 0.65 -5.23
N TRP A 120 14.39 1.83 -5.21
CA TRP A 120 14.73 2.87 -6.16
C TRP A 120 16.23 3.18 -6.07
N SER A 121 16.94 3.06 -7.19
CA SER A 121 18.34 3.46 -7.27
C SER A 121 18.43 4.95 -6.93
N ARG A 122 19.09 5.25 -5.82
CA ARG A 122 19.34 6.60 -5.34
C ARG A 122 20.38 7.33 -6.18
#